data_AF-W5UJK8-F1
#
_entry.id   AF-W5UJK8-F1
#
_cell.length_a   1.000
_cell.length_b   1.000
_cell.length_c   1.000
_cell.angle_alpha   90.00
_cell.angle_beta   90.00
_cell.angle_gamma   90.00
#
_symmetry.space_group_name_H-M   'P 1'
#
loop_
_entity.id
_entity.type
_entity.pdbx_description
1 polymer ?
#
loop_
_entity_poly.entity_id
_entity_poly.type
_entity_poly.pdbx_seq_one_letter_code
_entity_poly.pdbx_strand_id
1 'polypeptide(L)'
;MHSCSTMARAITFVLFASTLFCCQAAPVDPHGSSDVHCPLNVKILDAMKGAPAGNVALTVFRQGADKTWEKVGSGNTNIAGEVHDLLSEQDFIPGVYRVEFDSKTYWKTEGRTPFHEVAEVVFEAHAEGHRHYTLALLLSPFSYTTTAVVGKGHD
;
A
#
# COMPACT_ATOMS: atom_id res chain seq x y z
N MET A 1 36.25 -67.29 -36.74
CA MET A 1 35.22 -66.36 -37.29
C MET A 1 34.39 -65.87 -36.10
N HIS A 2 34.91 -64.93 -35.31
CA HIS A 2 34.51 -63.51 -35.30
C HIS A 2 32.98 -63.33 -35.34
N SER A 3 32.32 -63.19 -34.19
CA SER A 3 32.06 -61.94 -33.44
C SER A 3 30.99 -61.08 -34.12
N CYS A 4 29.85 -60.85 -33.44
CA CYS A 4 29.33 -59.51 -33.13
C CYS A 4 27.97 -59.63 -32.40
N SER A 5 27.97 -59.38 -31.09
CA SER A 5 26.76 -59.07 -30.34
C SER A 5 26.60 -57.55 -30.37
N THR A 6 25.57 -57.03 -31.03
CA THR A 6 25.34 -55.57 -31.09
C THR A 6 24.24 -55.20 -30.11
N MET A 7 24.65 -54.92 -28.88
CA MET A 7 23.84 -54.22 -27.88
C MET A 7 23.82 -52.74 -28.28
N ALA A 8 22.80 -52.32 -29.02
CA ALA A 8 22.61 -50.91 -29.36
C ALA A 8 22.16 -50.15 -28.10
N ARG A 9 23.11 -49.54 -27.41
CA ARG A 9 22.85 -48.57 -26.34
C ARG A 9 22.17 -47.35 -26.99
N ALA A 10 20.90 -47.14 -26.67
CA ALA A 10 20.21 -45.90 -26.96
C ALA A 10 20.90 -44.77 -26.16
N ILE A 11 21.66 -43.93 -26.86
CA ILE A 11 22.19 -42.69 -26.32
C ILE A 11 21.07 -41.66 -26.44
N THR A 12 20.28 -41.52 -25.39
CA THR A 12 19.31 -40.44 -25.25
C THR A 12 20.08 -39.14 -25.04
N PHE A 13 20.29 -38.36 -26.11
CA PHE A 13 20.76 -36.98 -26.00
C PHE A 13 19.62 -36.13 -25.42
N VAL A 14 19.65 -35.93 -24.10
CA VAL A 14 18.78 -34.95 -23.43
C VAL A 14 19.36 -33.57 -23.73
N LEU A 15 18.81 -32.90 -24.74
CA LEU A 15 19.02 -31.47 -24.94
C LEU A 15 18.36 -30.73 -23.78
N PHE A 16 19.14 -30.36 -22.77
CA PHE A 16 18.73 -29.36 -21.78
C PHE A 16 18.61 -28.02 -22.51
N ALA A 17 17.40 -27.69 -22.96
CA ALA A 17 17.04 -26.33 -23.29
C ALA A 17 17.01 -25.55 -21.97
N SER A 18 18.16 -24.99 -21.60
CA SER A 18 18.26 -23.98 -20.55
C SER A 18 17.44 -22.77 -21.01
N THR A 19 16.20 -22.69 -20.52
CA THR A 19 15.43 -21.47 -20.57
C THR A 19 16.18 -20.44 -19.74
N LEU A 20 16.89 -19.53 -20.41
CA LEU A 20 17.30 -18.27 -19.80
C LEU A 20 16.02 -17.55 -19.41
N PHE A 21 15.61 -17.75 -18.15
CA PHE A 21 14.72 -16.84 -17.47
C PHE A 21 15.53 -15.56 -17.28
N CYS A 22 15.56 -14.71 -18.31
CA CYS A 22 15.94 -13.33 -18.14
C CYS A 22 15.03 -12.80 -17.05
N CYS A 23 15.58 -12.59 -15.85
CA CYS A 23 14.94 -11.78 -14.83
C CYS A 23 14.69 -10.42 -15.46
N GLN A 24 13.50 -10.22 -16.03
CA GLN A 24 12.97 -8.88 -16.19
C GLN A 24 12.85 -8.37 -14.78
N ALA A 25 13.80 -7.53 -14.38
CA ALA A 25 13.57 -6.61 -13.29
C ALA A 25 12.29 -5.87 -13.67
N ALA A 26 11.21 -6.14 -12.94
CA ALA A 26 10.01 -5.34 -13.03
C ALA A 26 10.43 -3.87 -12.87
N PRO A 27 9.83 -2.93 -13.63
CA PRO A 27 10.10 -1.53 -13.42
C PRO A 27 9.87 -1.23 -11.94
N VAL A 28 10.93 -0.82 -11.25
CA VAL A 28 10.83 -0.30 -9.90
C VAL A 28 10.22 1.07 -10.10
N ASP A 29 8.91 1.18 -9.86
CA ASP A 29 8.27 2.50 -9.78
C ASP A 29 9.09 3.36 -8.82
N PRO A 30 9.43 4.61 -9.18
CA PRO A 30 10.27 5.44 -8.34
C PRO A 30 9.54 5.71 -7.02
N HIS A 31 9.86 4.92 -5.99
CA HIS A 31 9.31 5.06 -4.65
C HIS A 31 9.81 6.39 -4.09
N GLY A 32 8.92 7.37 -4.02
CA GLY A 32 9.19 8.67 -3.40
C GLY A 32 9.38 9.85 -4.34
N SER A 33 8.90 9.78 -5.59
CA SER A 33 8.62 11.03 -6.30
C SER A 33 7.50 11.73 -5.56
N SER A 34 7.77 12.90 -4.99
CA SER A 34 6.77 13.75 -4.36
C SER A 34 5.61 13.98 -5.34
N ASP A 35 4.46 13.36 -5.11
CA ASP A 35 3.22 13.72 -5.79
C ASP A 35 2.81 15.10 -5.28
N VAL A 36 3.38 16.13 -5.90
CA VAL A 36 3.17 17.55 -5.58
C VAL A 36 1.72 17.99 -5.84
N HIS A 37 0.84 17.08 -6.25
CA HIS A 37 -0.55 17.34 -6.60
C HIS A 37 -1.55 16.61 -5.69
N CYS A 38 -1.06 15.77 -4.76
CA CYS A 38 -1.90 15.02 -3.84
C CYS A 38 -1.86 15.66 -2.45
N PRO A 39 -2.91 16.39 -2.03
CA PRO A 39 -2.91 17.08 -0.74
C PRO A 39 -3.02 16.13 0.47
N LEU A 40 -3.52 14.90 0.26
CA LEU A 40 -3.62 13.85 1.27
C LEU A 40 -3.14 12.50 0.71
N ASN A 41 -2.03 12.02 1.27
CA ASN A 41 -1.43 10.72 0.94
C ASN A 41 -1.48 9.78 2.16
N VAL A 42 -1.40 8.49 1.88
CA VAL A 42 -1.32 7.43 2.89
C VAL A 42 -0.13 6.53 2.61
N LYS A 43 0.57 6.09 3.67
CA LYS A 43 1.58 5.03 3.62
C LYS A 43 1.31 4.02 4.74
N ILE A 44 1.22 2.73 4.42
CA ILE A 44 0.95 1.68 5.41
C ILE A 44 2.01 0.59 5.30
N LEU A 45 2.59 0.22 6.45
CA LEU A 45 3.56 -0.86 6.60
C LEU A 45 3.01 -1.96 7.52
N ASP A 46 3.33 -3.21 7.19
CA ASP A 46 3.09 -4.41 8.00
C ASP A 46 4.38 -4.74 8.79
N ALA A 47 4.33 -4.59 10.12
CA ALA A 47 5.45 -4.87 11.00
C ALA A 47 5.74 -6.37 11.19
N MET A 48 4.77 -7.25 10.92
CA MET A 48 4.92 -8.70 11.00
C MET A 48 5.70 -9.26 9.80
N LYS A 49 5.53 -8.65 8.63
CA LYS A 49 6.25 -9.03 7.40
C LYS A 49 7.48 -8.17 7.12
N GLY A 50 7.57 -6.99 7.72
CA GLY A 50 8.61 -6.02 7.37
C GLY A 50 8.44 -5.50 5.93
N ALA A 51 7.20 -5.33 5.47
CA ALA A 51 6.87 -4.99 4.09
C ALA A 51 5.70 -3.99 4.04
N PRO A 52 5.45 -3.30 2.91
CA PRO A 52 4.25 -2.50 2.75
C PRO A 52 2.96 -3.32 2.87
N ALA A 53 1.93 -2.72 3.46
CA ALA A 53 0.61 -3.34 3.57
C ALA A 53 -0.23 -2.96 2.34
N GLY A 54 -0.24 -3.83 1.33
CA GLY A 54 -1.03 -3.66 0.12
C GLY A 54 -2.49 -4.06 0.28
N ASN A 55 -3.36 -3.49 -0.56
CA ASN A 55 -4.80 -3.72 -0.63
C ASN A 55 -5.56 -3.49 0.68
N VAL A 56 -5.10 -2.54 1.51
CA VAL A 56 -5.83 -2.06 2.69
C VAL A 56 -6.86 -1.04 2.22
N ALA A 57 -8.14 -1.35 2.39
CA ALA A 57 -9.21 -0.41 2.10
C ALA A 57 -9.24 0.72 3.13
N LEU A 58 -9.52 1.95 2.67
CA LEU A 58 -9.69 3.11 3.54
C LEU A 58 -10.79 4.04 3.04
N THR A 59 -11.39 4.76 3.99
CA THR A 59 -12.41 5.78 3.70
C THR A 59 -12.05 7.09 4.40
N VAL A 60 -12.17 8.19 3.66
CA VAL A 60 -11.95 9.55 4.16
C VAL A 60 -13.31 10.19 4.42
N PHE A 61 -13.47 10.73 5.61
CA PHE A 61 -14.64 11.48 6.05
C PHE A 61 -14.25 12.90 6.41
N ARG A 62 -15.18 13.84 6.22
CA ARG A 62 -15.09 15.22 6.70
C ARG A 62 -16.18 15.47 7.73
N GLN A 63 -15.86 16.22 8.79
CA GLN A 63 -16.83 16.57 9.82
C GLN A 63 -17.67 17.78 9.38
N GLY A 64 -18.98 17.62 9.38
CA GLY A 64 -19.95 18.69 9.17
C GLY A 64 -20.08 19.62 10.38
N ALA A 65 -20.78 20.75 10.20
CA ALA A 65 -21.02 21.72 11.27
C ALA A 65 -21.82 21.13 12.44
N ASP A 66 -22.66 20.13 12.17
CA ASP A 66 -23.46 19.38 13.14
C ASP A 66 -22.71 18.21 13.79
N LYS A 67 -21.38 18.11 13.58
CA LYS A 67 -20.50 17.03 14.04
C LYS A 67 -20.79 15.65 13.41
N THR A 68 -21.59 15.59 12.35
CA THR A 68 -21.74 14.36 11.56
C THR A 68 -20.54 14.15 10.63
N TRP A 69 -20.34 12.91 10.21
CA TRP A 69 -19.25 12.53 9.29
C TRP A 69 -19.80 12.26 7.90
N GLU A 70 -19.35 13.04 6.92
CA GLU A 70 -19.66 12.85 5.51
C GLU A 70 -18.51 12.14 4.81
N LYS A 71 -18.80 11.10 4.03
CA LYS A 71 -17.77 10.43 3.22
C LYS A 71 -17.38 11.35 2.06
N VAL A 72 -16.10 11.65 1.94
CA VAL A 72 -15.53 12.52 0.89
C VAL A 72 -14.53 11.81 -0.02
N GLY A 73 -13.99 10.67 0.41
CA GLY A 73 -13.04 9.89 -0.41
C GLY A 73 -12.93 8.44 0.05
N SER A 74 -12.34 7.59 -0.79
CA SER A 74 -11.99 6.21 -0.42
C SER A 74 -10.99 5.62 -1.41
N GLY A 75 -10.23 4.62 -1.00
CA GLY A 75 -9.30 3.91 -1.87
C GLY A 75 -8.74 2.64 -1.23
N ASN A 76 -7.82 2.00 -1.94
CA ASN A 76 -7.09 0.82 -1.48
C ASN A 76 -5.59 1.07 -1.65
N THR A 77 -4.78 0.68 -0.68
CA THR A 77 -3.32 0.78 -0.85
C THR A 77 -2.83 -0.07 -2.01
N ASN A 78 -1.90 0.48 -2.80
CA ASN A 78 -1.20 -0.25 -3.85
C ASN A 78 -0.18 -1.24 -3.24
N ILE A 79 0.60 -1.93 -4.09
CA ILE A 79 1.63 -2.89 -3.64
C ILE A 79 2.74 -2.25 -2.79
N ALA A 80 2.96 -0.95 -2.95
CA ALA A 80 3.91 -0.16 -2.16
C ALA A 80 3.28 0.34 -0.84
N GLY A 81 2.04 -0.05 -0.52
CA GLY A 81 1.34 0.35 0.69
C GLY A 81 0.87 1.80 0.66
N GLU A 82 0.71 2.39 -0.53
CA GLU A 82 0.41 3.80 -0.71
C GLU A 82 -0.98 4.02 -1.30
N VAL A 83 -1.62 5.13 -0.92
CA VAL A 83 -2.75 5.69 -1.66
C VAL A 83 -2.47 7.15 -1.95
N HIS A 84 -2.62 7.51 -3.22
CA HIS A 84 -2.53 8.85 -3.76
C HIS A 84 -3.92 9.29 -4.24
N ASP A 85 -4.09 10.56 -4.56
CA ASP A 85 -5.31 11.12 -5.15
C ASP A 85 -6.59 10.83 -4.34
N LEU A 86 -6.50 10.76 -3.00
CA LEU A 86 -7.66 10.52 -2.14
C LEU A 86 -8.70 11.64 -2.23
N LEU A 87 -8.21 12.87 -2.42
CA LEU A 87 -8.98 14.11 -2.56
C LEU A 87 -8.19 15.04 -3.47
N SER A 88 -8.89 15.85 -4.28
CA SER A 88 -8.27 16.93 -5.05
C SER A 88 -7.90 18.10 -4.13
N GLU A 89 -7.01 18.99 -4.59
CA GLU A 89 -6.72 20.27 -3.93
C GLU A 89 -7.98 21.12 -3.70
N GLN A 90 -8.97 21.02 -4.59
CA GLN A 90 -10.22 21.78 -4.48
C GLN A 90 -11.18 21.19 -3.44
N ASP A 91 -11.15 19.87 -3.24
CA ASP A 91 -12.04 19.16 -2.31
C ASP A 91 -11.45 19.05 -0.89
N PHE A 92 -10.13 19.14 -0.77
CA PHE A 92 -9.43 19.12 0.52
C PHE A 92 -9.31 20.53 1.12
N ILE A 93 -10.45 21.03 1.60
CA ILE A 93 -10.55 22.37 2.20
C ILE A 93 -10.38 22.33 3.73
N PRO A 94 -10.15 23.47 4.41
CA PRO A 94 -10.00 23.48 5.86
C PRO A 94 -11.16 22.81 6.62
N GLY A 95 -10.82 22.05 7.66
CA GLY A 95 -11.79 21.34 8.50
C GLY A 95 -11.23 20.11 9.19
N VAL A 96 -12.08 19.41 9.93
CA VAL A 96 -11.72 18.17 10.62
C VAL A 96 -12.01 16.98 9.71
N TYR A 97 -10.99 16.14 9.52
CA TYR A 97 -11.06 14.93 8.72
C TYR A 97 -10.85 13.69 9.58
N ARG A 98 -11.41 12.59 9.13
CA ARG A 98 -11.21 11.25 9.67
C ARG A 98 -10.84 10.31 8.54
N VAL A 99 -9.76 9.56 8.70
CA VAL A 99 -9.42 8.45 7.80
C VAL A 99 -9.57 7.16 8.57
N GLU A 100 -10.45 6.29 8.08
CA GLU A 100 -10.71 4.97 8.63
C GLU A 100 -10.05 3.92 7.72
N PHE A 101 -9.21 3.07 8.30
CA PHE A 101 -8.49 2.02 7.61
C PHE A 101 -9.05 0.66 8.03
N ASP A 102 -9.45 -0.18 7.07
CA ASP A 102 -9.98 -1.53 7.31
C ASP A 102 -8.84 -2.52 7.62
N SER A 103 -8.19 -2.28 8.76
CA SER A 103 -7.11 -3.10 9.28
C SER A 103 -7.58 -4.51 9.67
N LYS A 104 -8.85 -4.67 10.04
CA LYS A 104 -9.42 -5.97 10.41
C LYS A 104 -9.53 -6.89 9.20
N THR A 105 -10.07 -6.43 8.08
CA THR A 105 -10.14 -7.23 6.85
C THR A 105 -8.75 -7.54 6.32
N TYR A 106 -7.83 -6.57 6.38
CA TYR A 106 -6.43 -6.79 6.03
C TYR A 106 -5.84 -7.97 6.83
N TRP A 107 -5.88 -7.94 8.16
CA TRP A 107 -5.30 -9.00 8.97
C TRP A 107 -6.00 -10.35 8.83
N LYS A 108 -7.32 -10.36 8.62
CA LYS A 108 -8.06 -11.60 8.33
C LYS A 108 -7.60 -12.24 7.03
N THR A 109 -7.36 -11.43 6.00
CA THR A 109 -6.84 -11.88 4.70
C THR A 109 -5.43 -12.45 4.85
N GLU A 110 -4.66 -11.88 5.76
CA GLU A 110 -3.33 -12.36 6.17
C GLU A 110 -3.36 -13.59 7.09
N GLY A 111 -4.53 -14.17 7.35
CA GLY A 111 -4.68 -15.35 8.20
C GLY A 111 -4.41 -15.09 9.68
N ARG A 112 -4.57 -13.85 10.15
CA ARG A 112 -4.32 -13.44 11.54
C ARG A 112 -5.61 -13.02 12.23
N THR A 113 -5.62 -13.13 13.56
CA THR A 113 -6.69 -12.58 14.40
C THR A 113 -6.30 -11.16 14.84
N PRO A 114 -6.92 -10.10 14.30
CA PRO A 114 -6.68 -8.74 14.76
C PRO A 114 -7.49 -8.41 16.02
N PHE A 115 -6.99 -7.44 16.78
CA PHE A 115 -7.69 -6.85 17.93
C PHE A 115 -8.62 -5.70 17.53
N HIS A 116 -8.10 -4.79 16.71
CA HIS A 116 -8.82 -3.57 16.32
C HIS A 116 -9.88 -3.89 15.26
N GLU A 117 -11.05 -3.24 15.37
CA GLU A 117 -12.09 -3.29 14.33
C GLU A 117 -11.68 -2.47 13.10
N VAL A 118 -11.11 -1.28 13.35
CA VAL A 118 -10.52 -0.37 12.36
C VAL A 118 -9.34 0.33 12.99
N ALA A 119 -8.43 0.87 12.18
CA ALA A 119 -7.52 1.92 12.63
C ALA A 119 -8.10 3.26 12.18
N GLU A 120 -8.09 4.27 13.05
CA GLU A 120 -8.69 5.57 12.77
C GLU A 120 -7.68 6.67 13.05
N VAL A 121 -7.63 7.68 12.17
CA VAL A 121 -6.85 8.90 12.35
C VAL A 121 -7.78 10.10 12.14
N VAL A 122 -7.91 10.94 13.17
CA VAL A 122 -8.72 12.16 13.14
C VAL A 122 -7.81 13.36 13.32
N PHE A 123 -7.92 14.36 12.43
CA PHE A 123 -7.05 15.53 12.44
C PHE A 123 -7.74 16.76 11.84
N GLU A 124 -7.25 17.94 12.21
CA GLU A 124 -7.66 19.20 11.60
C GLU A 124 -6.70 19.56 10.45
N ALA A 125 -7.26 19.73 9.26
CA ALA A 125 -6.52 20.11 8.06
C ALA A 125 -6.55 21.64 7.89
N HIS A 126 -5.41 22.18 7.45
CA HIS A 126 -5.23 23.58 7.03
C HIS A 126 -5.51 24.67 8.07
N ALA A 127 -5.44 24.36 9.37
CA ALA A 127 -5.59 25.35 10.44
C ALA A 127 -4.59 26.53 10.32
N GLU A 128 -3.40 26.27 9.77
CA GLU A 128 -2.34 27.25 9.53
C GLU A 128 -2.07 27.50 8.04
N GLY A 129 -3.07 27.30 7.18
CA GLY A 129 -2.98 27.49 5.72
C GLY A 129 -2.80 26.20 4.91
N HIS A 130 -2.59 26.34 3.60
CA HIS A 130 -2.49 25.22 2.66
C HIS A 130 -1.24 24.36 2.93
N ARG A 131 -1.44 23.04 3.09
CA ARG A 131 -0.44 22.05 3.53
C ARG A 131 -0.74 20.70 2.90
N HIS A 132 0.30 19.92 2.59
CA HIS A 132 0.13 18.54 2.14
C HIS A 132 0.38 17.59 3.30
N TYR A 133 -0.41 16.53 3.38
CA TYR A 133 -0.42 15.58 4.48
C TYR A 133 -0.05 14.19 3.97
N THR A 134 0.84 13.51 4.67
CA THR A 134 1.04 12.07 4.52
C THR A 134 0.76 11.40 5.86
N LEU A 135 -0.27 10.55 5.90
CA LEU A 135 -0.56 9.71 7.05
C LEU A 135 0.22 8.40 6.91
N ALA A 136 1.17 8.16 7.81
CA ALA A 136 1.93 6.93 7.84
C ALA A 136 1.43 6.03 8.99
N LEU A 137 1.16 4.76 8.67
CA LEU A 137 0.71 3.74 9.61
C LEU A 137 1.68 2.56 9.63
N LEU A 138 1.98 2.05 10.82
CA LEU A 138 2.68 0.79 11.04
C LEU A 138 1.74 -0.16 11.78
N LEU A 139 1.34 -1.25 11.12
CA LEU A 139 0.34 -2.18 11.62
C LEU A 139 0.98 -3.42 12.26
N SER A 140 0.37 -3.88 13.35
CA SER A 140 0.47 -5.22 13.91
C SER A 140 -0.94 -5.71 14.26
N PRO A 141 -1.18 -7.02 14.46
CA PRO A 141 -2.55 -7.49 14.73
C PRO A 141 -3.16 -6.90 16.01
N PHE A 142 -2.34 -6.61 17.04
CA PHE A 142 -2.77 -6.07 18.34
C PHE A 142 -2.26 -4.65 18.64
N SER A 143 -1.67 -3.97 17.67
CA SER A 143 -1.15 -2.61 17.83
C SER A 143 -1.10 -1.91 16.49
N TYR A 144 -1.30 -0.61 16.46
CA TYR A 144 -0.88 0.20 15.32
C TYR A 144 -0.26 1.50 15.84
N THR A 145 0.68 2.04 15.07
CA THR A 145 1.19 3.39 15.27
C THR A 145 0.84 4.22 14.06
N THR A 146 0.44 5.46 14.30
CA THR A 146 0.19 6.44 13.25
C THR A 146 1.06 7.68 13.48
N THR A 147 1.56 8.26 12.39
CA THR A 147 2.23 9.55 12.38
C THR A 147 1.81 10.35 11.15
N ALA A 148 2.03 11.66 11.19
CA ALA A 148 1.75 12.55 10.09
C ALA A 148 3.02 13.30 9.66
N VAL A 149 3.26 13.36 8.35
CA VAL A 149 4.23 14.27 7.74
C VAL A 149 3.45 15.40 7.08
N VAL A 150 3.73 16.65 7.48
CA VAL A 150 2.99 17.83 7.01
C VAL A 150 3.97 18.79 6.34
N GLY A 151 3.83 18.94 5.02
CA GLY A 151 4.63 19.84 4.18
C GLY A 151 3.85 21.09 3.78
N LYS A 152 4.54 22.19 3.44
CA LYS A 152 3.89 23.27 2.68
C LYS A 152 3.67 22.77 1.25
N GLY A 153 2.52 23.12 0.64
CA GLY A 153 2.39 23.03 -0.81
C GLY A 153 3.48 23.88 -1.45
N HIS A 154 4.12 23.38 -2.49
CA HIS A 154 5.15 24.12 -3.20
C HIS A 154 4.46 25.24 -4.01
N ASP A 155 4.87 26.50 -3.81
CA ASP A 155 4.57 27.59 -4.74
C ASP A 155 5.26 27.34 -6.11
#